data_AF-A0AAN8B698-F1
#
_entry.id   AF-A0AAN8B698-F1
#
_cell.length_a   1.000
_cell.length_b   1.000
_cell.length_c   1.000
_cell.angle_alpha   90.00
_cell.angle_beta   90.00
_cell.angle_gamma   90.00
#
_symmetry.space_group_name_H-M   'P 1'
#
loop_
_entity.id
_entity.type
_entity.pdbx_description
1 polymer ?
#
loop_
_entity_poly.entity_id
_entity_poly.type
_entity_poly.pdbx_seq_one_letter_code
_entity_poly.pdbx_strand_id
1 'polypeptide(L)'
;MPTAASSENTPNTPHQTPTAIRTPPADMDDPLQQHLVPLLGSEKSLKKSFDLFDEYLDVRIHNKFFRMIGVSDNHIRISENGAPVDKVYELLKNWMQRQGLKADINDLLEALLSMDQRRSAESIASAALRRGYYRHADTP
;
A
#
# COMPACT_ATOMS: atom_id res chain seq x y z
N MET A 1 -5.58 -76.11 -3.90
CA MET A 1 -6.05 -76.87 -2.71
C MET A 1 -5.06 -76.63 -1.58
N PRO A 2 -5.52 -76.55 -0.32
CA PRO A 2 -5.05 -75.60 0.71
C PRO A 2 -3.85 -76.14 1.54
N THR A 3 -3.24 -75.42 2.51
CA THR A 3 -3.68 -74.25 3.30
C THR A 3 -2.51 -73.35 3.73
N ALA A 4 -2.75 -72.05 4.01
CA ALA A 4 -1.85 -71.21 4.82
C ALA A 4 -2.66 -70.27 5.74
N ALA A 5 -2.36 -70.29 7.05
CA ALA A 5 -3.01 -69.45 8.04
C ALA A 5 -2.01 -69.04 9.15
N SER A 6 -1.83 -67.73 9.31
CA SER A 6 -1.35 -66.98 10.51
C SER A 6 -1.31 -65.51 10.07
N SER A 7 -2.27 -64.67 10.46
CA SER A 7 -2.37 -64.01 11.77
C SER A 7 -1.31 -62.93 11.95
N GLU A 8 -1.65 -61.69 11.59
CA GLU A 8 -1.00 -60.52 12.18
C GLU A 8 -2.03 -59.42 12.47
N ASN A 9 -2.04 -58.95 13.72
CA ASN A 9 -2.96 -57.92 14.20
C ASN A 9 -2.37 -56.53 13.95
N THR A 10 -3.15 -55.60 13.39
CA THR A 10 -2.99 -54.17 13.70
C THR A 10 -4.37 -53.51 13.86
N PRO A 11 -4.65 -52.82 14.98
CA PRO A 11 -5.87 -52.04 15.13
C PRO A 11 -5.79 -50.72 14.35
N ASN A 12 -6.94 -50.24 13.85
CA ASN A 12 -7.06 -48.92 13.21
C ASN A 12 -6.43 -47.81 14.06
N THR A 13 -5.39 -47.17 13.54
CA THR A 13 -4.97 -45.85 14.00
C THR A 13 -6.09 -44.85 13.63
N PRO A 14 -6.62 -44.04 14.56
CA PRO A 14 -7.56 -42.98 14.19
C PRO A 14 -6.87 -42.01 13.23
N HIS A 15 -7.58 -41.57 12.19
CA HIS A 15 -7.09 -40.55 11.26
C HIS A 15 -6.85 -39.24 12.02
N GLN A 16 -5.63 -39.03 12.48
CA GLN A 16 -5.19 -37.72 12.95
C GLN A 16 -5.11 -36.83 11.72
N THR A 17 -6.19 -36.09 11.46
CA THR A 17 -6.13 -34.92 10.59
C THR A 17 -4.93 -34.08 11.04
N PRO A 18 -3.97 -33.76 10.17
CA PRO A 18 -3.08 -32.67 10.45
C PRO A 18 -3.97 -31.44 10.44
N THR A 19 -4.41 -31.03 11.63
CA THR A 19 -4.97 -29.71 11.85
C THR A 19 -3.89 -28.77 11.37
N ALA A 20 -4.06 -28.25 10.15
CA ALA A 20 -3.21 -27.22 9.64
C ALA A 20 -3.40 -26.06 10.62
N ILE A 21 -2.43 -25.92 11.53
CA ILE A 21 -2.20 -24.69 12.25
C ILE A 21 -1.86 -23.73 11.13
N ARG A 22 -2.91 -23.09 10.60
CA ARG A 22 -2.83 -21.88 9.83
C ARG A 22 -2.25 -20.87 10.81
N THR A 23 -0.93 -20.88 10.90
CA THR A 23 -0.17 -19.73 11.31
C THR A 23 -0.83 -18.56 10.57
N PRO A 24 -1.38 -17.56 11.29
CA PRO A 24 -1.59 -16.29 10.62
C PRO A 24 -0.23 -15.94 9.99
N PRO A 25 -0.18 -15.52 8.72
CA PRO A 25 1.08 -15.07 8.14
C PRO A 25 1.62 -14.01 9.09
N ALA A 26 2.79 -14.30 9.66
CA ALA A 26 3.33 -13.52 10.77
C ALA A 26 3.44 -12.08 10.32
N ASP A 27 2.77 -11.19 11.05
CA ASP A 27 3.08 -9.76 11.22
C ASP A 27 3.91 -9.17 10.06
N MET A 28 3.31 -9.21 8.87
CA MET A 28 3.75 -8.32 7.80
C MET A 28 3.27 -6.96 8.27
N ASP A 29 4.18 -6.18 8.88
CA ASP A 29 3.99 -4.79 9.32
C ASP A 29 3.47 -4.01 8.11
N ASP A 30 2.15 -4.02 7.96
CA ASP A 30 1.49 -3.54 6.77
C ASP A 30 1.47 -2.02 6.88
N PRO A 31 2.21 -1.29 6.04
CA PRO A 31 2.43 0.14 6.25
C PRO A 31 1.17 0.96 5.93
N LEU A 32 0.05 0.29 5.64
CA LEU A 32 -1.29 0.82 5.44
C LEU A 32 -2.28 0.41 6.56
N GLN A 33 -1.92 -0.51 7.46
CA GLN A 33 -2.73 -0.84 8.65
C GLN A 33 -2.68 0.26 9.71
N GLN A 34 -1.61 1.05 9.74
CA GLN A 34 -1.42 2.12 10.71
C GLN A 34 -1.35 3.47 10.01
N HIS A 35 -2.05 4.47 10.55
CA HIS A 35 -2.04 5.83 10.01
C HIS A 35 -0.62 6.40 10.04
N LEU A 36 -0.16 6.96 8.93
CA LEU A 36 1.17 7.56 8.83
C LEU A 36 1.15 8.98 9.41
N VAL A 37 2.07 9.28 10.32
CA VAL A 37 2.20 10.60 10.97
C VAL A 37 3.47 11.30 10.48
N PRO A 38 3.39 12.55 9.99
CA PRO A 38 4.55 13.26 9.42
C PRO A 38 5.56 13.68 10.50
N LEU A 39 6.84 13.26 10.38
CA LEU A 39 7.90 13.68 11.32
C LEU A 39 8.43 15.09 11.06
N LEU A 40 8.50 15.50 9.79
CA LEU A 40 9.15 16.75 9.37
C LEU A 40 8.15 17.94 9.35
N GLY A 41 6.93 17.72 9.84
CA GLY A 41 5.77 18.59 9.71
C GLY A 41 4.99 18.31 8.41
N SER A 42 3.65 18.39 8.49
CA SER A 42 2.71 17.94 7.44
C SER A 42 3.13 18.32 6.02
N GLU A 43 3.30 19.62 5.75
CA GLU A 43 3.61 20.10 4.41
C GLU A 43 4.98 19.61 3.88
N LYS A 44 5.98 19.50 4.76
CA LYS A 44 7.34 19.10 4.37
C LYS A 44 7.43 17.59 4.12
N SER A 45 6.88 16.78 5.02
CA SER A 45 6.78 15.33 4.83
C SER A 45 5.95 14.98 3.60
N LEU A 46 4.85 15.70 3.35
CA LEU A 46 3.99 15.49 2.20
C LEU A 46 4.68 15.85 0.89
N LYS A 47 5.28 17.05 0.78
CA LYS A 47 6.10 17.43 -0.39
C LYS A 47 7.24 16.46 -0.65
N LYS A 48 7.87 15.91 0.40
CA LYS A 48 8.93 14.88 0.28
C LYS A 48 8.41 13.52 -0.17
N SER A 49 7.13 13.21 0.07
CA SER A 49 6.51 11.97 -0.41
C SER A 49 6.16 12.00 -1.89
N PHE A 50 6.06 13.18 -2.53
CA PHE A 50 5.66 13.29 -3.94
C PHE A 50 6.59 12.52 -4.89
N ASP A 51 7.90 12.54 -4.61
CA ASP A 51 8.92 11.76 -5.33
C ASP A 51 8.60 10.25 -5.34
N LEU A 52 7.91 9.74 -4.31
CA LEU A 52 7.52 8.33 -4.20
C LEU A 52 6.32 7.99 -5.10
N PHE A 53 5.42 8.93 -5.35
CA PHE A 53 4.32 8.72 -6.29
C PHE A 53 4.83 8.68 -7.73
N ASP A 54 5.89 9.42 -8.06
CA ASP A 54 6.57 9.29 -9.36
C ASP A 54 7.32 7.96 -9.49
N GLU A 55 8.00 7.51 -8.43
CA GLU A 55 8.79 6.26 -8.39
C GLU A 55 7.94 4.97 -8.38
N TYR A 56 6.80 4.95 -7.66
CA TYR A 56 6.04 3.73 -7.37
C TYR A 56 4.63 3.66 -7.97
N LEU A 57 4.14 4.71 -8.65
CA LEU A 57 2.84 4.70 -9.34
C LEU A 57 3.02 4.65 -10.86
N ASP A 58 2.38 3.67 -11.50
CA ASP A 58 2.44 3.51 -12.95
C ASP A 58 1.81 4.69 -13.69
N VAL A 59 2.50 5.24 -14.70
CA VAL A 59 2.06 6.37 -15.52
C VAL A 59 0.67 6.16 -16.17
N ARG A 60 0.27 4.91 -16.41
CA ARG A 60 -1.04 4.54 -16.95
C ARG A 60 -2.17 4.79 -15.94
N ILE A 61 -1.85 4.80 -14.65
CA ILE A 61 -2.79 5.00 -13.53
C ILE A 61 -2.85 6.47 -13.11
N HIS A 62 -1.78 7.26 -13.33
CA HIS A 62 -1.66 8.68 -12.91
C HIS A 62 -2.93 9.49 -13.17
N ASN A 63 -3.43 9.54 -14.41
CA ASN A 63 -4.61 10.36 -14.74
C ASN A 63 -5.88 9.92 -13.97
N LYS A 64 -6.06 8.62 -13.75
CA LYS A 64 -7.16 8.08 -12.94
C LYS A 64 -7.01 8.46 -11.47
N PHE A 65 -5.79 8.36 -10.93
CA PHE A 65 -5.45 8.71 -9.55
C PHE A 65 -5.65 10.19 -9.27
N PHE A 66 -5.11 11.07 -10.13
CA PHE A 66 -5.27 12.52 -9.98
C PHE A 66 -6.73 12.95 -10.01
N ARG A 67 -7.54 12.35 -10.90
CA ARG A 67 -8.98 12.60 -10.93
C ARG A 67 -9.70 12.05 -9.69
N MET A 68 -9.23 10.94 -9.11
CA MET A 68 -9.81 10.36 -7.89
C MET A 68 -9.59 11.26 -6.66
N ILE A 69 -8.39 11.83 -6.50
CA ILE A 69 -8.10 12.79 -5.41
C ILE A 69 -8.68 14.19 -5.66
N GLY A 70 -9.44 14.40 -6.74
CA GLY A 70 -10.14 15.66 -7.03
C GLY A 70 -9.34 16.71 -7.83
N VAL A 71 -8.23 16.34 -8.46
CA VAL A 71 -7.55 17.20 -9.45
C VAL A 71 -8.36 17.20 -10.75
N SER A 72 -8.73 18.39 -11.24
CA SER A 72 -9.57 18.49 -12.44
C SER A 72 -8.82 18.17 -13.73
N ASP A 73 -9.52 17.60 -14.71
CA ASP A 73 -8.96 17.21 -16.01
C ASP A 73 -8.25 18.37 -16.73
N ASN A 74 -8.65 19.63 -16.47
CA ASN A 74 -7.94 20.80 -16.99
C ASN A 74 -6.50 20.92 -16.46
N HIS A 75 -6.26 20.65 -15.17
CA HIS A 75 -4.90 20.66 -14.60
C HIS A 75 -4.10 19.47 -15.13
N ILE A 76 -4.70 18.28 -15.17
CA ILE A 76 -4.08 17.07 -15.72
C ILE A 76 -3.60 17.32 -17.16
N ARG A 77 -4.46 17.91 -18.01
CA ARG A 77 -4.14 18.22 -19.40
C ARG A 77 -3.08 19.32 -19.57
N ILE A 78 -3.01 20.31 -18.66
CA ILE A 78 -1.96 21.33 -18.68
C ILE A 78 -0.61 20.69 -18.34
N SER A 79 -0.56 19.83 -17.32
CA SER A 79 0.67 19.16 -16.90
C SER A 79 1.12 18.05 -17.86
N GLU A 80 0.26 17.53 -18.73
CA GLU A 80 0.63 16.59 -19.81
C GLU A 80 1.55 17.19 -20.87
N ASN A 81 1.63 18.51 -20.99
CA ASN A 81 2.58 19.19 -21.87
C ASN A 81 3.98 19.35 -21.27
N GLY A 82 4.19 18.99 -19.99
CA GLY A 82 5.48 19.04 -19.30
C GLY A 82 6.22 17.70 -19.27
N ALA A 83 7.36 17.65 -18.57
CA ALA A 83 8.04 16.38 -18.29
C ALA A 83 7.21 15.54 -17.29
N PRO A 84 7.27 14.20 -17.34
CA PRO A 84 6.44 13.32 -16.50
C PRO A 84 6.71 13.51 -14.99
N VAL A 85 7.96 13.70 -14.59
CA VAL A 85 8.36 13.97 -13.20
C VAL A 85 7.73 15.28 -12.69
N ASP A 86 7.83 16.35 -13.50
CA ASP A 86 7.22 17.65 -13.19
C ASP A 86 5.70 17.55 -13.13
N LYS A 87 5.07 16.72 -13.97
CA LYS A 87 3.62 16.47 -13.98
C LYS A 87 3.15 15.90 -12.64
N VAL A 88 3.78 14.85 -12.12
CA VAL A 88 3.37 14.25 -10.83
C VAL A 88 3.50 15.26 -9.71
N TYR A 89 4.64 15.95 -9.64
CA TYR A 89 4.91 16.94 -8.61
C TYR A 89 3.91 18.12 -8.63
N GLU A 90 3.66 18.72 -9.80
CA GLU A 90 2.75 19.87 -9.90
C GLU A 90 1.28 19.51 -9.66
N LEU A 91 0.83 18.31 -10.06
CA LEU A 91 -0.55 17.86 -9.78
C LEU A 91 -0.75 17.55 -8.29
N LEU A 92 0.20 16.88 -7.63
CA LEU A 92 0.15 16.65 -6.17
C LEU A 92 0.24 17.96 -5.37
N LYS A 93 1.08 18.90 -5.81
CA LYS A 93 1.19 20.25 -5.24
C LYS A 93 -0.10 21.05 -5.41
N ASN A 94 -0.77 20.98 -6.57
CA ASN A 94 -2.07 21.62 -6.79
C ASN A 94 -3.17 21.01 -5.90
N TRP A 95 -3.18 19.68 -5.76
CA TRP A 95 -4.08 18.99 -4.83
C TRP A 95 -3.85 19.43 -3.38
N MET A 96 -2.60 19.41 -2.92
CA MET A 96 -2.23 19.83 -1.56
C MET A 96 -2.61 21.29 -1.29
N GLN A 97 -2.46 22.19 -2.27
CA GLN A 97 -2.92 23.59 -2.16
C GLN A 97 -4.45 23.72 -2.03
N ARG A 98 -5.23 22.83 -2.68
CA ARG A 98 -6.71 22.80 -2.57
C ARG A 98 -7.17 22.25 -1.22
N GLN A 99 -6.54 21.17 -0.76
CA GLN A 99 -6.86 20.47 0.49
C GLN A 99 -6.35 21.25 1.73
N GLY A 100 -5.31 22.07 1.56
CA GLY A 100 -4.82 23.01 2.55
C GLY A 100 -4.25 22.33 3.80
N LEU A 101 -4.66 22.80 5.00
CA LEU A 101 -4.23 22.23 6.27
C LEU A 101 -4.70 20.79 6.52
N LYS A 102 -5.64 20.28 5.70
CA LYS A 102 -6.10 18.88 5.75
C LYS A 102 -5.32 17.96 4.81
N ALA A 103 -4.35 18.47 4.04
CA ALA A 103 -3.60 17.67 3.09
C ALA A 103 -2.67 16.71 3.83
N ASP A 104 -2.93 15.41 3.68
CA ASP A 104 -2.18 14.34 4.34
C ASP A 104 -1.87 13.17 3.38
N ILE A 105 -0.83 12.39 3.68
CA ILE A 105 -0.45 11.25 2.83
C ILE A 105 -1.49 10.13 2.88
N ASN A 106 -2.22 9.97 3.99
CA ASN A 106 -3.19 8.91 4.16
C ASN A 106 -4.39 9.10 3.22
N ASP A 107 -4.81 10.34 2.91
CA ASP A 107 -5.79 10.65 1.85
C ASP A 107 -5.35 10.07 0.48
N LEU A 108 -4.06 10.22 0.15
CA LEU A 108 -3.49 9.75 -1.11
C LEU A 108 -3.38 8.22 -1.15
N LEU A 109 -3.04 7.59 -0.02
CA LEU A 109 -2.95 6.14 0.11
C LEU A 109 -4.33 5.48 0.10
N GLU A 110 -5.34 6.10 0.73
CA GLU A 110 -6.74 5.66 0.65
C GLU A 110 -7.27 5.76 -0.78
N ALA A 111 -6.95 6.83 -1.51
CA ALA A 111 -7.30 6.95 -2.92
C ALA A 111 -6.64 5.85 -3.78
N LEU A 112 -5.39 5.47 -3.50
CA LEU A 112 -4.74 4.32 -4.16
C LEU A 112 -5.43 2.99 -3.81
N LEU A 113 -5.80 2.77 -2.54
CA LEU A 113 -6.55 1.59 -2.11
C LEU A 113 -7.91 1.50 -2.80
N SER A 114 -8.64 2.61 -2.93
CA SER A 114 -9.93 2.69 -3.65
C SER A 114 -9.85 2.35 -5.15
N MET A 115 -8.62 2.33 -5.70
CA MET A 115 -8.33 2.03 -7.10
C MET A 115 -7.62 0.68 -7.30
N ASP A 116 -7.67 -0.20 -6.29
CA ASP A 116 -6.97 -1.50 -6.26
C ASP A 116 -5.42 -1.38 -6.36
N GLN A 117 -4.85 -0.20 -6.16
CA GLN A 117 -3.41 0.06 -6.24
C GLN A 117 -2.68 -0.25 -4.93
N ARG A 118 -3.14 -1.27 -4.20
CA ARG A 118 -2.64 -1.63 -2.87
C ARG A 118 -1.12 -1.81 -2.84
N ARG A 119 -0.55 -2.51 -3.82
CA ARG A 119 0.92 -2.70 -3.93
C ARG A 119 1.69 -1.38 -4.05
N SER A 120 1.18 -0.41 -4.81
CA SER A 120 1.82 0.90 -4.93
C SER A 120 1.68 1.69 -3.63
N ALA A 121 0.50 1.66 -2.99
CA ALA A 121 0.31 2.27 -1.68
C ALA A 121 1.26 1.68 -0.62
N GLU A 122 1.36 0.34 -0.52
CA GLU A 122 2.29 -0.36 0.38
C GLU A 122 3.75 0.04 0.12
N SER A 123 4.14 0.16 -1.17
CA SER A 123 5.50 0.55 -1.57
C SER A 123 5.81 2.00 -1.21
N ILE A 124 4.86 2.92 -1.45
CA ILE A 124 4.98 4.35 -1.11
C ILE A 124 5.07 4.52 0.41
N ALA A 125 4.18 3.88 1.16
CA ALA A 125 4.17 3.93 2.62
C ALA A 125 5.48 3.35 3.21
N SER A 126 5.91 2.16 2.74
CA SER A 126 7.21 1.57 3.12
C SER A 126 8.38 2.50 2.85
N ALA A 127 8.41 3.16 1.69
CA ALA A 127 9.47 4.08 1.32
C ALA A 127 9.42 5.39 2.13
N ALA A 128 8.22 5.89 2.44
CA ALA A 128 8.00 7.06 3.28
C ALA A 128 8.49 6.84 4.74
N LEU A 129 8.25 5.65 5.28
CA LEU A 129 8.80 5.19 6.57
C LEU A 129 10.33 5.05 6.49
N ARG A 130 10.84 4.30 5.50
CA ARG A 130 12.28 4.03 5.34
C ARG A 130 13.13 5.29 5.11
N ARG A 131 12.56 6.32 4.47
CA ARG A 131 13.21 7.63 4.28
C ARG A 131 13.04 8.58 5.48
N GLY A 132 12.33 8.16 6.54
CA GLY A 132 12.11 8.95 7.75
C GLY A 132 11.16 10.15 7.56
N TYR A 133 10.33 10.14 6.51
CA TYR A 133 9.36 11.20 6.27
C TYR A 133 8.14 11.06 7.18
N TYR A 134 7.75 9.81 7.46
CA TYR A 134 6.61 9.42 8.28
C TYR A 134 7.00 8.30 9.26
N ARG A 135 6.17 8.13 10.30
CA ARG A 135 6.14 6.98 11.21
C ARG A 135 4.72 6.46 11.29
N HIS A 136 4.53 5.25 11.78
CA HIS A 136 3.21 4.83 12.21
C HIS A 136 2.73 5.63 13.44
N ALA A 137 1.42 5.87 13.50
CA ALA A 137 0.74 6.51 14.61
C ALA A 137 0.86 5.68 15.91
N ASP A 138 0.93 4.36 15.78
CA ASP A 138 1.07 3.45 16.92
C ASP A 138 2.54 3.06 17.12
N THR A 139 3.16 3.66 18.12
CA THR A 139 4.28 3.05 18.84
C THR A 139 4.28 3.65 20.25
N PRO A 140 3.55 3.04 21.20
CA PRO A 140 3.72 3.34 22.63
C PRO A 140 5.13 2.98 23.12
#